data_AF-A0A227J6K1-F1
#
_entry.id   AF-A0A227J6K1-F1
#
_cell.length_a   1.000
_cell.length_b   1.000
_cell.length_c   1.000
_cell.angle_alpha   90.00
_cell.angle_beta   90.00
_cell.angle_gamma   90.00
#
_symmetry.space_group_name_H-M   'P 1'
#
loop_
_entity.id
_entity.type
_entity.pdbx_description
1 polymer ?
#
loop_
_entity_poly.entity_id
_entity_poly.type
_entity_poly.pdbx_seq_one_letter_code
_entity_poly.pdbx_strand_id
1 'polypeptide(L)'
;SLLSSGVPIQGEAGVGYLLQAGSHLPPLMFSEKEMMALELGMRMVRAWSDVELAEASHSASTKILSVLPDKLKQQVEDCPLIVPDYHTQSETAKRGQLLRHAIDHQFKVSLDYQDE
;
A
#
# COMPACT_ATOMS: atom_id res chain seq x y z
N SER A 1 -5.40 5.21 20.81
CA SER A 1 -5.03 4.73 22.15
C SER A 1 -4.31 3.39 21.98
N LEU A 2 -3.06 3.27 22.43
CA LEU A 2 -2.17 2.09 22.22
C LEU A 2 -2.69 0.77 22.81
N LEU A 3 -3.82 0.82 23.51
CA LEU A 3 -4.49 -0.34 24.11
C LEU A 3 -5.45 -1.06 23.12
N SER A 4 -5.71 -0.51 21.93
CA SER A 4 -6.58 -1.16 20.93
C SER A 4 -5.84 -2.05 19.93
N SER A 5 -4.52 -2.20 20.04
CA SER A 5 -3.68 -2.94 19.08
C SER A 5 -3.14 -4.28 19.62
N GLY A 6 -3.72 -4.82 20.70
CA GLY A 6 -3.40 -6.18 21.16
C GLY A 6 -1.97 -6.40 21.66
N VAL A 7 -1.28 -5.34 22.10
CA VAL A 7 0.04 -5.47 22.72
C VAL A 7 -0.15 -5.62 24.23
N PRO A 8 0.13 -6.79 24.84
CA PRO A 8 0.11 -6.94 26.28
C PRO A 8 1.30 -6.18 26.87
N ILE A 9 1.04 -5.03 27.47
CA ILE A 9 2.02 -4.29 28.26
C ILE A 9 1.79 -4.69 29.72
N GLN A 10 2.66 -5.53 30.28
CA GLN A 10 2.71 -5.72 31.73
C GLN A 10 3.62 -4.64 32.32
N GLY A 11 3.04 -3.79 33.17
CA GLY A 11 3.77 -2.81 33.96
C GLY A 11 3.79 -3.26 35.42
N GLU A 12 4.97 -3.50 35.97
CA GLU A 12 5.16 -3.65 37.41
C GLU A 12 5.76 -2.35 37.96
N ALA A 13 5.29 -1.90 39.12
CA ALA A 13 5.65 -0.58 39.65
C ALA A 13 7.14 -0.52 40.03
N GLY A 14 7.90 0.36 39.36
CA GLY A 14 9.26 0.74 39.76
C GLY A 14 10.40 0.46 38.77
N VAL A 15 10.15 -0.18 37.61
CA VAL A 15 11.24 -0.63 36.70
C VAL A 15 11.15 -0.03 35.27
N GLY A 16 10.03 0.59 34.89
CA GLY A 16 9.81 1.12 33.54
C GLY A 16 9.18 0.10 32.58
N TYR A 17 8.84 0.53 31.37
CA TYR A 17 8.20 -0.33 30.37
C TYR A 17 9.25 -1.15 29.62
N LEU A 18 9.17 -2.48 29.69
CA LEU A 18 10.03 -3.38 28.93
C LEU A 18 9.20 -4.07 27.84
N LEU A 19 9.56 -3.84 26.57
CA LEU A 19 9.08 -4.65 25.46
C LEU A 19 9.72 -6.03 25.61
N GLN A 20 8.91 -7.06 25.88
CA GLN A 20 9.39 -8.44 25.96
C GLN A 20 10.01 -8.81 24.60
N ALA A 21 11.30 -9.15 24.59
CA ALA A 21 11.97 -9.66 23.40
C ALA A 21 11.23 -10.91 22.93
N GLY A 22 10.53 -10.77 21.79
CA GLY A 22 9.55 -11.76 21.34
C GLY A 22 8.14 -11.24 21.16
N SER A 23 7.91 -9.92 21.18
CA SER A 23 6.67 -9.30 20.68
C SER A 23 6.45 -9.67 19.20
N HIS A 24 5.93 -10.87 18.99
CA HIS A 24 5.23 -11.22 17.78
C HIS A 24 4.02 -10.30 17.82
N LEU A 25 4.08 -9.22 17.03
CA LEU A 25 2.85 -8.66 16.48
C LEU A 25 2.00 -9.87 16.09
N PRO A 26 0.76 -10.02 16.61
CA PRO A 26 -0.11 -11.07 16.11
C PRO A 26 -0.05 -10.91 14.59
N PRO A 27 0.41 -11.93 13.84
CA PRO A 27 0.59 -11.78 12.41
C PRO A 27 -0.75 -11.25 11.90
N LEU A 28 -0.73 -10.07 11.29
CA LEU A 28 -1.87 -9.53 10.55
C LEU A 28 -2.10 -10.54 9.42
N MET A 29 -2.79 -11.63 9.76
CA MET A 29 -3.12 -12.67 8.81
C MET A 29 -4.26 -12.11 7.99
N PHE A 30 -3.90 -11.43 6.90
CA PHE A 30 -4.83 -11.14 5.83
C PHE A 30 -5.53 -12.45 5.46
N SER A 31 -6.84 -12.42 5.46
CA SER A 31 -7.62 -13.46 4.81
C SER A 31 -7.27 -13.50 3.32
N GLU A 32 -7.55 -14.64 2.68
CA GLU A 32 -7.37 -14.81 1.25
C GLU A 32 -8.03 -13.68 0.43
N LYS A 33 -9.24 -13.27 0.83
CA LYS A 33 -9.97 -12.17 0.18
C LYS A 33 -9.32 -10.81 0.37
N GLU A 34 -8.82 -10.52 1.56
CA GLU A 34 -8.10 -9.26 1.83
C GLU A 34 -6.80 -9.20 1.04
N MET A 35 -6.09 -10.32 0.92
CA MET A 35 -4.85 -10.36 0.14
C MET A 35 -5.11 -10.20 -1.36
N MET A 36 -6.15 -10.86 -1.91
CA MET A 36 -6.56 -10.63 -3.30
C MET A 36 -6.95 -9.17 -3.55
N ALA A 37 -7.72 -8.56 -2.64
CA ALA A 37 -8.13 -7.17 -2.78
C ALA A 37 -6.93 -6.21 -2.75
N LEU A 38 -5.96 -6.46 -1.85
CA LEU A 38 -4.74 -5.68 -1.75
C LEU A 38 -3.88 -5.81 -3.01
N GLU A 39 -3.61 -7.03 -3.48
CA GLU A 39 -2.81 -7.23 -4.69
C GLU A 39 -3.50 -6.62 -5.92
N LEU A 40 -4.82 -6.79 -6.07
CA LEU A 40 -5.59 -6.15 -7.13
C LEU A 40 -5.46 -4.62 -7.08
N GLY A 41 -5.66 -4.02 -5.90
CA GLY A 41 -5.50 -2.57 -5.72
C GLY A 41 -4.10 -2.11 -6.07
N MET A 42 -3.06 -2.86 -5.68
CA MET A 42 -1.68 -2.55 -6.05
C MET A 42 -1.43 -2.70 -7.56
N ARG A 43 -2.05 -3.66 -8.24
CA ARG A 43 -2.00 -3.76 -9.71
C ARG A 43 -2.68 -2.55 -10.38
N MET A 44 -3.83 -2.11 -9.86
CA MET A 44 -4.54 -0.91 -10.33
C MET A 44 -3.70 0.35 -10.16
N VAL A 45 -3.06 0.54 -9.01
CA VAL A 45 -2.16 1.68 -8.79
C VAL A 45 -0.97 1.62 -9.77
N ARG A 46 -0.31 0.46 -9.90
CA ARG A 46 0.79 0.31 -10.89
C ARG A 46 0.37 0.67 -12.31
N ALA A 47 -0.80 0.24 -12.74
CA ALA A 47 -1.26 0.41 -14.12
C ALA A 47 -1.83 1.80 -14.42
N TRP A 48 -2.46 2.46 -13.45
CA TRP A 48 -3.32 3.64 -13.71
C TRP A 48 -2.87 4.92 -13.01
N SER A 49 -1.82 4.87 -12.18
CA SER A 49 -1.31 6.04 -11.47
C SER A 49 -0.07 6.64 -12.13
N ASP A 50 0.51 7.66 -11.49
CA ASP A 50 1.80 8.22 -11.88
C ASP A 50 2.99 7.31 -11.54
N VAL A 51 4.15 7.60 -12.14
CA VAL A 51 5.36 6.77 -12.00
C VAL A 51 5.79 6.57 -10.55
N GLU A 52 5.69 7.59 -9.69
CA GLU A 52 6.11 7.49 -8.29
C GLU A 52 5.19 6.54 -7.52
N LEU A 53 3.87 6.66 -7.71
CA LEU A 53 2.91 5.77 -7.06
C LEU A 53 2.97 4.34 -7.60
N ALA A 54 3.23 4.17 -8.90
CA ALA A 54 3.43 2.85 -9.50
C ALA A 54 4.65 2.13 -8.90
N GLU A 55 5.79 2.83 -8.77
CA GLU A 55 7.00 2.29 -8.15
C GLU A 55 6.78 1.98 -6.66
N ALA A 56 6.14 2.89 -5.92
CA ALA A 56 5.82 2.69 -4.51
C ALA A 56 4.89 1.47 -4.32
N SER A 57 3.91 1.30 -5.20
CA SER A 57 2.98 0.17 -5.18
C SER A 57 3.68 -1.16 -5.50
N HIS A 58 4.59 -1.18 -6.47
CA HIS A 58 5.42 -2.35 -6.75
C HIS A 58 6.27 -2.75 -5.54
N SER A 59 6.99 -1.79 -4.96
CA SER A 59 7.82 -1.98 -3.77
C SER A 59 7.02 -2.48 -2.56
N ALA A 60 5.82 -1.93 -2.34
CA ALA A 60 4.92 -2.39 -1.30
C ALA A 60 4.42 -3.84 -1.53
N SER A 61 4.00 -4.17 -2.76
CA SER A 61 3.56 -5.52 -3.13
C SER A 61 4.68 -6.54 -2.87
N THR A 62 5.91 -6.26 -3.29
CA THR A 62 7.06 -7.15 -3.03
C THR A 62 7.30 -7.39 -1.54
N LYS A 63 7.22 -6.34 -0.71
CA LYS A 63 7.38 -6.47 0.75
C LYS A 63 6.27 -7.30 1.37
N ILE A 64 5.02 -7.08 0.98
CA ILE A 64 3.87 -7.83 1.48
C ILE A 64 4.00 -9.31 1.08
N LEU A 65 4.25 -9.60 -0.20
CA LEU A 65 4.41 -10.97 -0.70
C LEU A 65 5.59 -11.71 -0.03
N SER A 66 6.62 -10.99 0.43
CA SER A 66 7.78 -11.59 1.11
C SER A 66 7.48 -12.13 2.52
N VAL A 67 6.40 -11.68 3.16
CA VAL A 67 6.02 -12.10 4.52
C VAL A 67 4.80 -13.03 4.54
N LEU A 68 4.24 -13.38 3.38
CA LEU A 68 3.11 -14.30 3.28
C LEU A 68 3.55 -15.77 3.41
N PRO A 69 2.73 -16.62 4.06
CA PRO A 69 2.86 -18.07 3.94
C PRO A 69 2.73 -18.53 2.48
N ASP A 70 3.47 -19.58 2.11
CA ASP A 70 3.54 -20.09 0.72
C ASP A 70 2.17 -20.33 0.08
N LYS A 71 1.21 -20.87 0.86
CA LYS A 71 -0.15 -21.14 0.38
C LYS A 71 -0.88 -19.88 -0.10
N LEU A 72 -0.80 -18.79 0.66
CA LEU A 72 -1.45 -17.53 0.31
C LEU A 72 -0.71 -16.86 -0.87
N LYS A 73 0.62 -16.94 -0.87
CA LYS A 73 1.43 -16.43 -1.98
C LYS A 73 1.05 -17.08 -3.31
N GLN A 74 0.94 -18.41 -3.33
CA GLN A 74 0.53 -19.16 -4.52
C GLN A 74 -0.88 -18.77 -5.01
N GLN A 75 -1.84 -18.61 -4.10
CA GLN A 75 -3.20 -18.16 -4.46
C GLN A 75 -3.22 -16.77 -5.09
N VAL A 76 -2.36 -15.86 -4.63
CA VAL A 76 -2.24 -14.51 -5.18
C VAL A 76 -1.57 -14.53 -6.56
N GLU A 77 -0.57 -15.37 -6.74
CA GLU A 77 0.11 -15.58 -8.03
C GLU A 77 -0.83 -16.21 -9.08
N ASP A 78 -1.67 -17.17 -8.66
CA ASP A 78 -2.65 -17.85 -9.50
C ASP A 78 -3.91 -17.00 -9.80
N CYS A 79 -4.01 -15.80 -9.22
CA CYS A 79 -5.17 -14.94 -9.38
C CYS A 79 -5.31 -14.46 -10.85
N PRO A 80 -6.39 -14.81 -11.56
CA PRO A 80 -6.55 -14.53 -12.99
C PRO A 80 -6.93 -13.06 -13.28
N LEU A 81 -6.95 -12.20 -12.27
CA LEU A 81 -7.33 -10.80 -12.42
C LEU A 81 -6.22 -10.01 -13.12
N ILE A 82 -6.53 -9.58 -14.33
CA ILE A 82 -5.67 -8.75 -15.16
C ILE A 82 -6.14 -7.31 -15.03
N VAL A 83 -5.20 -6.41 -14.77
CA VAL A 83 -5.42 -4.98 -14.83
C VAL A 83 -4.80 -4.48 -16.14
N PRO A 84 -5.59 -3.92 -17.07
CA PRO A 84 -5.05 -3.37 -18.31
C PRO A 84 -4.12 -2.20 -18.00
N ASP A 85 -2.95 -2.20 -18.61
CA ASP A 85 -1.96 -1.14 -18.47
C ASP A 85 -2.37 0.08 -19.31
N TYR A 86 -2.87 1.11 -18.65
CA TYR A 86 -3.14 2.41 -19.27
C TYR A 86 -1.95 3.32 -19.00
N HIS A 87 -0.85 3.04 -19.68
CA HIS A 87 0.43 3.78 -19.70
C HIS A 87 0.67 4.75 -18.53
N THR A 88 1.42 4.30 -17.54
CA THR A 88 2.04 5.10 -16.46
C THR A 88 2.86 6.30 -16.99
N GLN A 89 3.25 6.28 -18.27
CA GLN A 89 4.02 7.34 -18.95
C GLN A 89 3.16 8.29 -19.80
N SER A 90 1.83 8.14 -19.78
CA SER A 90 0.92 9.02 -20.52
C SER A 90 0.99 10.46 -20.00
N GLU A 91 0.64 11.42 -20.85
CA GLU A 91 0.52 12.84 -20.44
C GLU A 91 -0.52 13.02 -19.33
N THR A 92 -1.57 12.20 -19.32
CA THR A 92 -2.57 12.17 -18.24
C THR A 92 -1.94 11.77 -16.90
N ALA A 93 -1.09 10.74 -16.87
CA ALA A 93 -0.39 10.31 -15.66
C ALA A 93 0.56 11.40 -15.14
N LYS A 94 1.32 12.06 -16.02
CA LYS A 94 2.20 13.19 -15.66
C LYS A 94 1.43 14.37 -15.09
N ARG A 95 0.28 14.72 -15.69
CA ARG A 95 -0.62 15.77 -15.17
C ARG A 95 -1.20 15.37 -13.81
N GLY A 96 -1.57 14.10 -13.62
CA GLY A 96 -2.00 13.55 -12.34
C GLY A 96 -0.93 13.69 -11.25
N GLN A 97 0.33 13.37 -11.57
CA GLN A 97 1.48 13.59 -10.69
C GLN A 97 1.61 15.05 -10.29
N LEU A 98 1.58 15.97 -11.27
CA LEU A 98 1.68 17.41 -11.01
C LEU A 98 0.56 17.87 -10.06
N LEU A 99 -0.68 17.45 -10.31
CA LEU A 99 -1.82 17.80 -9.46
C LEU A 99 -1.65 17.24 -8.04
N ARG A 100 -1.21 15.99 -7.89
CA ARG A 100 -0.95 15.37 -6.58
C ARG A 100 0.12 16.14 -5.81
N HIS A 101 1.26 16.45 -6.44
CA HIS A 101 2.32 17.25 -5.84
C HIS A 101 1.83 18.66 -5.45
N ALA A 102 1.01 19.28 -6.30
CA ALA A 102 0.41 20.58 -5.98
C ALA A 102 -0.54 20.49 -4.76
N ILE A 103 -1.31 19.41 -4.62
CA ILE A 103 -2.16 19.16 -3.44
C ILE A 103 -1.29 18.99 -2.18
N ASP A 104 -0.26 18.14 -2.25
CA ASP A 104 0.64 17.85 -1.12
C ASP A 104 1.35 19.11 -0.60
N HIS A 105 1.70 20.03 -1.50
CA HIS A 105 2.39 21.27 -1.18
C HIS A 105 1.49 22.52 -1.14
N GLN A 106 0.18 22.36 -1.29
CA GLN A 106 -0.80 23.46 -1.31
C GLN A 106 -0.49 24.54 -2.36
N PHE A 107 0.01 24.14 -3.52
CA PHE A 107 0.29 25.03 -4.64
C PHE A 107 -0.96 25.27 -5.51
N LYS A 108 -1.09 26.51 -5.98
CA LYS A 108 -2.09 26.85 -7.01
C LYS A 108 -1.60 26.38 -8.37
N VAL A 109 -2.49 25.77 -9.13
CA VAL A 109 -2.22 25.32 -10.50
C VAL A 109 -3.01 26.19 -11.48
N SER A 110 -2.37 26.60 -12.57
CA SER A 110 -3.06 27.23 -13.70
C SER A 110 -3.38 26.14 -14.72
N LEU A 111 -4.62 26.09 -15.17
CA LEU A 111 -5.12 25.07 -16.09
C LEU A 111 -5.73 25.75 -17.30
N ASP A 112 -5.10 25.54 -18.45
CA ASP A 112 -5.67 25.90 -19.73
C ASP A 112 -6.61 24.78 -20.16
N TYR A 113 -7.91 25.05 -20.07
CA TYR A 113 -8.96 24.11 -20.42
C TYR A 113 -9.47 24.41 -21.83
N GLN A 114 -9.54 23.39 -22.68
CA GLN A 114 -10.12 23.48 -24.01
C GLN A 114 -11.25 22.46 -24.10
N ASP A 115 -12.45 22.92 -24.44
CA ASP A 115 -13.57 22.05 -24.79
C ASP A 115 -13.33 21.41 -26.17
N GLU A 116 -13.83 20.19 -26.36
CA GLU A 116 -13.79 19.45 -27.64
C GLU A 116 -14.55 20.18 -28.76
#